data_AF-H1L1Q5-F1
#
_entry.id   AF-H1L1Q5-F1
#
_cell.length_a   1.000
_cell.length_b   1.000
_cell.length_c   1.000
_cell.angle_alpha   90.00
_cell.angle_beta   90.00
_cell.angle_gamma   90.00
#
_symmetry.space_group_name_H-M   'P 1'
#
loop_
_entity.id
_entity.type
_entity.pdbx_description
1 polymer ?
#
loop_
_entity_poly.entity_id
_entity_poly.type
_entity_poly.pdbx_seq_one_letter_code
_entity_poly.pdbx_strand_id
1 'polypeptide(L)'
;MAMSLKKIGAIAVGGAMVASALASGVMAVEVSGDVKSFKFVEDGKPAVDIVVGSNAAAMDVVSAADIAAKIGSMCYKEGTVKDGSAVINAEVSQETETYSGLGNGDNYILATPDKDNALGSVEGNKINISKELSVLEKIKDAMPEDYYGYGDYDAVEMIYADVYANLTTNTTEIKKGDLAYLSVLTGDNGNALKVLKPGVRIPFLGKEKVYVKSDDDKIVLGDLAYSGIISEGGSVDIGDGYEVKVVAMYDGTPLEATIQILKDGKVVKEKRIDLNESDPGEIITDDNKVAVLGFKGLKNIGQTKGYAEVIVVKDLKALQAGEEYTNDWEIRWVKNDSTFQTGDVDTSTVAGIALVYVNDDGITKDDLENKDDKASIGVYSGLYIKRTSEKNEAPELRIGAELSKEETLNVGQSVSIFNADIKLKEINGTAQQVVPITAPIAKLDTEVSLDTADKNLILVGGPVVNKLTKALVDEGKVSIDNTSPATIAVVEGAAGGHDVLVVAGGDRDKTREAAEELIKMI
;
A
#
# COMPACT_ATOMS: atom_id res chain seq x y z
N MET A 1 -5.82 -11.44 18.16
CA MET A 1 -5.86 -10.94 16.77
C MET A 1 -6.82 -11.79 15.96
N ALA A 2 -7.99 -11.25 15.63
CA ALA A 2 -8.89 -11.88 14.65
C ALA A 2 -8.63 -11.19 13.29
N MET A 3 -7.90 -11.84 12.40
CA MET A 3 -7.68 -11.32 11.04
C MET A 3 -8.91 -11.66 10.17
N SER A 4 -9.67 -10.64 9.78
CA SER A 4 -10.71 -10.77 8.76
C SER A 4 -10.11 -10.37 7.40
N LEU A 5 -9.62 -11.35 6.63
CA LEU A 5 -9.31 -11.14 5.21
C LEU A 5 -10.62 -11.06 4.40
N LYS A 6 -11.03 -9.85 3.99
CA LYS A 6 -11.98 -9.72 2.89
C LYS A 6 -11.22 -9.86 1.58
N LYS A 7 -11.52 -10.92 0.82
CA LYS A 7 -11.00 -11.11 -0.54
C LYS A 7 -11.51 -9.97 -1.42
N ILE A 8 -10.61 -9.12 -1.90
CA ILE A 8 -10.91 -8.13 -2.95
C ILE A 8 -10.12 -8.52 -4.20
N GLY A 9 -10.84 -8.57 -5.32
CA GLY A 9 -10.39 -9.17 -6.57
C GLY A 9 -9.28 -8.40 -7.28
N ALA A 10 -8.45 -9.16 -7.99
CA ALA A 10 -7.54 -8.62 -8.99
C ALA A 10 -8.37 -7.95 -10.11
N ILE A 11 -8.36 -6.62 -10.18
CA ILE A 11 -8.89 -5.88 -11.32
C ILE A 11 -7.81 -5.88 -12.40
N ALA A 12 -7.88 -6.85 -13.31
CA ALA A 12 -7.26 -6.73 -14.62
C ALA A 12 -8.22 -5.91 -15.50
N VAL A 13 -7.87 -4.65 -15.76
CA VAL A 13 -8.61 -3.79 -16.70
C VAL A 13 -8.45 -4.38 -18.10
N GLY A 14 -9.50 -5.02 -18.61
CA GLY A 14 -9.61 -5.53 -19.98
C GLY A 14 -11.01 -5.26 -20.51
N GLY A 15 -11.09 -4.70 -21.71
CA GLY A 15 -12.26 -4.03 -22.30
C GLY A 15 -13.59 -4.82 -22.31
N ALA A 16 -14.66 -4.02 -22.37
CA ALA A 16 -16.06 -4.37 -22.40
C ALA A 16 -16.45 -5.50 -23.39
N MET A 17 -17.45 -6.31 -23.01
CA MET A 17 -18.37 -6.91 -23.97
C MET A 17 -19.82 -6.84 -23.47
N VAL A 18 -20.66 -6.23 -24.29
CA VAL A 18 -22.13 -6.24 -24.21
C VAL A 18 -22.62 -7.49 -24.93
N ALA A 19 -23.31 -8.39 -24.23
CA ALA A 19 -24.02 -9.50 -24.85
C ALA A 19 -25.53 -9.18 -24.88
N SER A 20 -26.02 -8.72 -26.03
CA SER A 20 -27.45 -8.65 -26.31
C SER A 20 -27.93 -10.03 -26.80
N ALA A 21 -28.71 -10.73 -25.99
CA ALA A 21 -29.42 -11.93 -26.41
C ALA A 21 -30.64 -11.56 -27.26
N LEU A 22 -30.58 -11.82 -28.57
CA LEU A 22 -31.77 -11.85 -29.43
C LEU A 22 -32.22 -13.30 -29.55
N ALA A 23 -33.34 -13.63 -28.90
CA ALA A 23 -34.08 -14.85 -29.16
C ALA A 23 -34.94 -14.64 -30.43
N SER A 24 -34.72 -15.45 -31.46
CA SER A 24 -35.71 -15.66 -32.53
C SER A 24 -35.80 -17.14 -32.87
N GLY A 25 -37.03 -17.57 -33.17
CA GLY A 25 -37.47 -18.96 -33.23
C GLY A 25 -36.80 -19.78 -34.33
N VAL A 26 -36.51 -21.02 -33.98
CA VAL A 26 -35.73 -22.01 -34.73
C VAL A 26 -36.53 -22.57 -35.92
N MET A 27 -36.01 -22.42 -37.13
CA MET A 27 -36.01 -23.48 -38.13
C MET A 27 -34.78 -24.35 -37.82
N ALA A 28 -34.95 -25.66 -37.69
CA ALA A 28 -33.88 -26.53 -37.19
C ALA A 28 -32.70 -26.57 -38.17
N VAL A 29 -31.53 -26.12 -37.72
CA VAL A 29 -30.25 -26.33 -38.41
C VAL A 29 -29.93 -27.82 -38.36
N GLU A 30 -29.61 -28.42 -39.50
CA GLU A 30 -29.18 -29.81 -39.57
C GLU A 30 -27.73 -29.93 -39.09
N VAL A 31 -27.53 -30.62 -37.97
CA VAL A 31 -26.20 -30.91 -37.42
C VAL A 31 -25.88 -32.38 -37.64
N SER A 32 -24.75 -32.66 -38.30
CA SER A 32 -24.25 -34.02 -38.55
C SER A 32 -22.81 -34.16 -38.04
N GLY A 33 -22.51 -35.24 -37.33
CA GLY A 33 -21.22 -35.45 -36.67
C GLY A 33 -21.08 -34.71 -35.33
N ASP A 34 -19.94 -34.90 -34.64
CA ASP A 34 -19.72 -34.36 -33.28
C ASP A 34 -19.02 -33.00 -33.30
N VAL A 35 -19.82 -31.93 -33.39
CA VAL A 35 -19.34 -30.54 -33.34
C VAL A 35 -18.70 -30.20 -31.98
N LYS A 36 -19.11 -30.85 -30.89
CA LYS A 36 -18.57 -30.56 -29.55
C LYS A 36 -17.16 -31.10 -29.36
N SER A 37 -16.82 -32.21 -30.01
CA SER A 37 -15.47 -32.76 -30.02
C SER A 37 -14.55 -32.12 -31.06
N PHE A 38 -15.07 -31.27 -31.95
CA PHE A 38 -14.26 -30.54 -32.90
C PHE A 38 -13.34 -29.54 -32.19
N LYS A 39 -12.03 -29.65 -32.43
CA LYS A 39 -11.04 -28.78 -31.77
C LYS A 39 -10.91 -27.44 -32.50
N PHE A 40 -11.53 -26.39 -31.94
CA PHE A 40 -11.42 -25.01 -32.42
C PHE A 40 -10.14 -24.30 -31.94
N VAL A 41 -9.70 -24.59 -30.71
CA VAL A 41 -8.53 -24.00 -30.05
C VAL A 41 -7.71 -25.11 -29.39
N GLU A 42 -6.39 -25.07 -29.53
CA GLU A 42 -5.44 -25.98 -28.90
C GLU A 42 -4.29 -25.16 -28.30
N ASP A 43 -3.95 -25.41 -27.04
CA ASP A 43 -2.96 -24.64 -26.27
C ASP A 43 -3.17 -23.11 -26.34
N GLY A 44 -4.42 -22.67 -26.25
CA GLY A 44 -4.80 -21.25 -26.30
C GLY A 44 -4.60 -20.59 -27.67
N LYS A 45 -4.28 -21.35 -28.73
CA LYS A 45 -4.13 -20.84 -30.11
C LYS A 45 -5.21 -21.44 -31.02
N PRO A 46 -5.57 -20.78 -32.13
CA PRO A 46 -6.50 -21.37 -33.10
C PRO A 46 -5.95 -22.68 -33.66
N ALA A 47 -6.73 -23.75 -33.53
CA ALA A 47 -6.43 -25.08 -34.06
C ALA A 47 -7.03 -25.31 -35.46
N VAL A 48 -7.66 -24.27 -36.01
CA VAL A 48 -8.39 -24.30 -37.28
C VAL A 48 -7.94 -23.21 -38.24
N ASP A 49 -8.16 -23.47 -39.53
CA ASP A 49 -8.28 -22.42 -40.55
C ASP A 49 -9.72 -22.37 -41.06
N ILE A 50 -10.26 -21.15 -41.22
CA ILE A 50 -11.61 -20.91 -41.75
C ILE A 50 -11.47 -20.62 -43.24
N VAL A 51 -12.05 -21.47 -44.06
CA VAL A 51 -11.90 -21.42 -45.52
C VAL A 51 -13.20 -20.96 -46.16
N VAL A 52 -13.15 -19.83 -46.84
CA VAL A 52 -14.28 -19.28 -47.61
C VAL A 52 -14.01 -19.40 -49.11
N GLY A 53 -15.07 -19.59 -49.89
CA GLY A 53 -14.97 -19.65 -51.35
C GLY A 53 -14.35 -18.38 -51.96
N SER A 54 -13.42 -18.53 -52.91
CA SER A 54 -12.82 -17.41 -53.66
C SER A 54 -13.83 -16.60 -54.48
N ASN A 55 -14.98 -17.20 -54.81
CA ASN A 55 -16.12 -16.54 -55.47
C ASN A 55 -17.34 -16.42 -54.53
N ALA A 56 -17.15 -16.53 -53.22
CA ALA A 56 -18.25 -16.49 -52.27
C ALA A 56 -18.92 -15.11 -52.22
N ALA A 57 -20.19 -15.09 -51.81
CA ALA A 57 -20.89 -13.83 -51.62
C ALA A 57 -20.32 -13.09 -50.39
N ALA A 58 -20.47 -11.77 -50.36
CA ALA A 58 -20.02 -10.95 -49.23
C ALA A 58 -20.57 -11.46 -47.87
N MET A 59 -21.77 -12.06 -47.86
CA MET A 59 -22.40 -12.62 -46.67
C MET A 59 -21.68 -13.87 -46.12
N ASP A 60 -21.12 -14.71 -46.99
CA ASP A 60 -20.33 -15.88 -46.58
C ASP A 60 -19.00 -15.43 -45.97
N VAL A 61 -18.39 -14.38 -46.53
CA VAL A 61 -17.16 -13.76 -46.01
C VAL A 61 -17.39 -13.14 -44.64
N VAL A 62 -18.52 -12.43 -44.44
CA VAL A 62 -18.91 -11.90 -43.13
C VAL A 62 -19.12 -13.04 -42.12
N SER A 63 -19.76 -14.13 -42.53
CA SER A 63 -19.99 -15.30 -41.68
C SER A 63 -18.68 -15.97 -41.25
N ALA A 64 -17.71 -16.09 -42.16
CA ALA A 64 -16.36 -16.56 -41.85
C ALA A 64 -15.62 -15.63 -40.88
N ALA A 65 -15.78 -14.31 -41.05
CA ALA A 65 -15.17 -13.32 -40.15
C ALA A 65 -15.77 -13.37 -38.73
N ASP A 66 -17.09 -13.54 -38.61
CA ASP A 66 -17.77 -13.64 -37.30
C ASP A 66 -17.33 -14.92 -36.56
N ILE A 67 -17.21 -16.05 -37.26
CA ILE A 67 -16.66 -17.30 -36.69
C ILE A 67 -15.20 -17.09 -36.25
N ALA A 68 -14.39 -16.40 -37.06
CA ALA A 68 -12.99 -16.11 -36.74
C ALA A 68 -12.86 -15.26 -35.46
N ALA A 69 -13.71 -14.23 -35.32
CA ALA A 69 -13.75 -13.39 -34.14
C ALA A 69 -14.13 -14.18 -32.89
N LYS A 70 -15.12 -15.07 -32.99
CA LYS A 70 -15.54 -15.94 -31.90
C LYS A 70 -14.42 -16.88 -31.47
N ILE A 71 -13.74 -17.54 -32.39
CA ILE A 71 -12.59 -18.42 -32.08
C ILE A 71 -11.46 -17.60 -31.45
N GLY A 72 -11.20 -16.38 -31.94
CA GLY A 72 -10.21 -15.49 -31.33
C GLY A 72 -10.53 -15.10 -29.89
N SER A 73 -11.80 -14.99 -29.53
CA SER A 73 -12.22 -14.75 -28.13
C SER A 73 -11.93 -15.92 -27.19
N MET A 74 -11.71 -17.13 -27.73
CA MET A 74 -11.43 -18.34 -26.96
C MET A 74 -9.92 -18.60 -26.77
N CYS A 75 -9.06 -17.77 -27.35
CA CYS A 75 -7.60 -17.92 -27.28
C CYS A 75 -7.01 -17.35 -25.97
N TYR A 76 -7.06 -18.12 -24.88
CA TYR A 76 -6.44 -17.79 -23.59
C TYR A 76 -5.72 -18.98 -22.93
N LYS A 77 -4.84 -18.70 -21.96
CA LYS A 77 -4.16 -19.68 -21.11
C LYS A 77 -4.35 -19.34 -19.63
N GLU A 78 -4.38 -20.35 -18.77
CA GLU A 78 -4.30 -20.13 -17.32
C GLU A 78 -2.86 -19.78 -16.92
N GLY A 79 -2.71 -18.75 -16.10
CA GLY A 79 -1.44 -18.30 -15.53
C GLY A 79 -1.56 -18.05 -14.04
N THR A 80 -0.44 -18.12 -13.32
CA THR A 80 -0.33 -17.71 -11.92
C THR A 80 0.11 -16.27 -11.83
N VAL A 81 -0.61 -15.46 -11.05
CA VAL A 81 -0.19 -14.09 -10.72
C VAL A 81 0.72 -14.16 -9.50
N LYS A 82 1.98 -13.71 -9.63
CA LYS A 82 2.96 -13.64 -8.53
C LYS A 82 3.25 -12.21 -8.06
N ASP A 83 2.78 -11.23 -8.81
CA ASP A 83 2.99 -9.82 -8.54
C ASP A 83 1.64 -9.14 -8.24
N GLY A 84 1.64 -8.12 -7.39
CA GLY A 84 0.45 -7.37 -7.04
C GLY A 84 0.57 -6.67 -5.70
N SER A 85 -0.53 -6.06 -5.28
CA SER A 85 -0.67 -5.41 -3.98
C SER A 85 -1.90 -5.92 -3.24
N ALA A 86 -1.86 -5.81 -1.91
CA ALA A 86 -2.99 -6.07 -1.04
C ALA A 86 -3.20 -4.87 -0.12
N VAL A 87 -4.45 -4.49 0.06
CA VAL A 87 -4.85 -3.54 1.11
C VAL A 87 -5.00 -4.32 2.41
N ILE A 88 -4.25 -3.92 3.43
CA ILE A 88 -4.35 -4.44 4.79
C ILE A 88 -5.10 -3.45 5.65
N ASN A 89 -6.02 -3.95 6.46
CA ASN A 89 -6.70 -3.19 7.50
C ASN A 89 -6.31 -3.79 8.84
N ALA A 90 -5.39 -3.12 9.53
CA ALA A 90 -4.92 -3.52 10.84
C ALA A 90 -5.74 -2.81 11.92
N GLU A 91 -6.27 -3.57 12.87
CA GLU A 91 -7.03 -3.05 14.01
C GLU A 91 -6.43 -3.63 15.30
N VAL A 92 -6.25 -2.78 16.31
CA VAL A 92 -5.79 -3.18 17.64
C VAL A 92 -6.66 -2.54 18.71
N SER A 93 -6.98 -3.33 19.74
CA SER A 93 -7.62 -2.85 20.96
C SER A 93 -6.79 -3.37 22.14
N GLN A 94 -6.24 -2.44 22.91
CA GLN A 94 -5.44 -2.74 24.11
C GLN A 94 -5.83 -1.79 25.23
N GLU A 95 -5.85 -2.29 26.45
CA GLU A 95 -5.94 -1.49 27.68
C GLU A 95 -4.73 -1.83 28.56
N THR A 96 -4.30 -0.87 29.38
CA THR A 96 -3.36 -1.13 30.46
C THR A 96 -3.94 -2.16 31.46
N GLU A 97 -3.08 -2.71 32.31
CA GLU A 97 -3.57 -3.21 33.61
C GLU A 97 -4.32 -2.10 34.36
N THR A 98 -5.18 -2.49 35.30
CA THR A 98 -5.94 -1.53 36.10
C THR A 98 -5.03 -0.69 37.02
N TYR A 99 -5.21 0.62 36.99
CA TYR A 99 -4.75 1.56 38.02
C TYR A 99 -5.73 1.48 39.21
N SER A 100 -5.42 0.60 40.15
CA SER A 100 -6.19 0.39 41.39
C SER A 100 -5.49 1.03 42.59
N GLY A 101 -6.23 1.23 43.69
CA GLY A 101 -5.66 1.74 44.94
C GLY A 101 -5.31 3.22 44.89
N LEU A 102 -6.05 4.00 44.10
CA LEU A 102 -5.93 5.45 44.04
C LEU A 102 -6.13 6.06 45.43
N GLY A 103 -5.27 7.00 45.81
CA GLY A 103 -5.40 7.78 47.03
C GLY A 103 -6.47 8.86 46.88
N ASN A 104 -7.03 9.31 48.01
CA ASN A 104 -7.93 10.46 48.00
C ASN A 104 -7.12 11.75 47.73
N GLY A 105 -7.38 12.43 46.62
CA GLY A 105 -6.59 13.55 46.10
C GLY A 105 -5.96 13.23 44.75
N ASP A 106 -4.85 13.89 44.45
CA ASP A 106 -4.11 13.80 43.18
C ASP A 106 -3.36 12.46 43.07
N ASN A 107 -3.41 11.85 41.88
CA ASN A 107 -2.79 10.57 41.59
C ASN A 107 -2.08 10.64 40.23
N TYR A 108 -0.76 10.66 40.26
CA TYR A 108 0.07 10.75 39.07
C TYR A 108 0.29 9.37 38.45
N ILE A 109 -0.40 9.11 37.35
CA ILE A 109 -0.34 7.84 36.61
C ILE A 109 0.37 8.02 35.26
N LEU A 110 0.99 6.95 34.79
CA LEU A 110 1.71 6.93 33.52
C LEU A 110 1.39 5.66 32.74
N ALA A 111 1.06 5.78 31.46
CA ALA A 111 1.04 4.67 30.50
C ALA A 111 2.27 4.76 29.59
N THR A 112 2.98 3.64 29.43
CA THR A 112 4.23 3.56 28.65
C THR A 112 4.20 2.35 27.69
N PRO A 113 4.95 2.35 26.58
CA PRO A 113 4.99 1.22 25.66
C PRO A 113 5.64 -0.02 26.27
N ASP A 114 6.53 0.20 27.23
CA ASP A 114 7.23 -0.82 28.01
C ASP A 114 7.36 -0.33 29.45
N LYS A 115 7.29 -1.24 30.43
CA LYS A 115 7.45 -0.92 31.86
C LYS A 115 8.86 -0.37 32.14
N ASP A 116 9.85 -0.76 31.34
CA ASP A 116 11.22 -0.26 31.45
C ASP A 116 11.39 1.18 30.95
N ASN A 117 10.36 1.78 30.34
CA ASN A 117 10.36 3.18 29.91
C ASN A 117 9.66 4.11 30.92
N ALA A 118 9.38 3.66 32.14
CA ALA A 118 8.64 4.45 33.12
C ALA A 118 9.46 5.60 33.72
N LEU A 119 9.03 6.84 33.49
CA LEU A 119 9.62 8.01 34.14
C LEU A 119 9.31 8.03 35.64
N GLY A 120 10.29 8.45 36.44
CA GLY A 120 10.12 8.60 37.88
C GLY A 120 9.27 9.81 38.29
N SER A 121 9.21 10.84 37.44
CA SER A 121 8.40 12.04 37.64
C SER A 121 8.06 12.70 36.32
N VAL A 122 6.95 13.44 36.28
CA VAL A 122 6.55 14.32 35.17
C VAL A 122 6.06 15.62 35.79
N GLU A 123 6.50 16.77 35.27
CA GLU A 123 6.17 18.10 35.83
C GLU A 123 6.50 18.25 37.33
N GLY A 124 7.59 17.62 37.77
CA GLY A 124 7.99 17.59 39.18
C GLY A 124 7.13 16.68 40.08
N ASN A 125 6.04 16.11 39.55
CA ASN A 125 5.18 15.19 40.27
C ASN A 125 5.74 13.77 40.17
N LYS A 126 5.93 13.12 41.32
CA LYS A 126 6.42 11.74 41.37
C LYS A 126 5.36 10.79 40.83
N ILE A 127 5.72 9.97 39.84
CA ILE A 127 4.80 8.97 39.30
C ILE A 127 4.54 7.89 40.37
N ASN A 128 3.26 7.71 40.69
CA ASN A 128 2.83 6.78 41.73
C ASN A 128 2.64 5.37 41.15
N ILE A 129 2.10 5.28 39.93
CA ILE A 129 1.77 4.02 39.26
C ILE A 129 2.04 4.17 37.76
N SER A 130 2.93 3.35 37.20
CA SER A 130 3.13 3.20 35.76
C SER A 130 2.59 1.86 35.29
N LYS A 131 1.93 1.83 34.12
CA LYS A 131 1.44 0.62 33.48
C LYS A 131 1.77 0.61 32.00
N GLU A 132 1.83 -0.60 31.44
CA GLU A 132 2.16 -0.80 30.04
C GLU A 132 0.92 -0.65 29.15
N LEU A 133 1.08 0.08 28.05
CA LEU A 133 0.18 0.18 26.91
C LEU A 133 1.05 0.04 25.64
N SER A 134 1.38 -1.19 25.28
CA SER A 134 2.36 -1.54 24.25
C SER A 134 2.01 -1.10 22.82
N VAL A 135 0.80 -0.57 22.58
CA VAL A 135 0.40 0.07 21.31
C VAL A 135 0.90 1.51 21.17
N LEU A 136 1.37 2.14 22.24
CA LEU A 136 2.12 3.39 22.17
C LEU A 136 3.43 3.15 21.42
N GLU A 137 3.82 4.05 20.51
CA GLU A 137 4.95 3.79 19.63
C GLU A 137 6.28 3.84 20.41
N LYS A 138 7.17 2.90 20.10
CA LYS A 138 8.54 2.84 20.62
C LYS A 138 9.52 2.65 19.47
N ILE A 139 10.38 3.64 19.28
CA ILE A 139 11.51 3.57 18.35
C ILE A 139 12.71 3.08 19.15
N LYS A 140 13.13 1.85 18.84
CA LYS A 140 14.39 1.31 19.35
C LYS A 140 15.53 1.88 18.54
N ASP A 141 16.63 2.22 19.22
CA ASP A 141 17.79 2.82 18.58
C ASP A 141 17.37 4.06 17.76
N ALA A 142 17.05 5.12 18.49
CA ALA A 142 16.59 6.39 17.94
C ALA A 142 17.67 7.10 17.09
N MET A 143 18.92 6.63 17.13
CA MET A 143 20.01 7.12 16.31
C MET A 143 20.91 5.99 15.77
N PRO A 144 20.43 5.17 14.80
CA PRO A 144 21.15 3.98 14.32
C PRO A 144 22.47 4.24 13.63
N GLU A 145 22.73 5.49 13.24
CA GLU A 145 24.03 5.91 12.73
C GLU A 145 25.08 6.07 13.86
N ASP A 146 24.71 5.86 15.12
CA ASP A 146 25.54 5.95 16.34
C ASP A 146 26.16 7.33 16.59
N TYR A 147 25.63 8.39 15.97
CA TYR A 147 26.07 9.76 16.26
C TYR A 147 25.75 10.16 17.70
N TYR A 148 26.51 11.13 18.22
CA TYR A 148 26.40 11.62 19.60
C TYR A 148 26.65 10.57 20.71
N GLY A 149 27.03 9.33 20.35
CA GLY A 149 27.11 8.21 21.29
C GLY A 149 25.74 7.70 21.75
N TYR A 150 24.72 7.80 20.89
CA TYR A 150 23.32 7.47 21.18
C TYR A 150 22.90 6.06 20.72
N GLY A 151 23.85 5.15 20.44
CA GLY A 151 23.60 3.86 19.78
C GLY A 151 22.69 2.86 20.50
N ASP A 152 22.18 3.19 21.69
CA ASP A 152 21.22 2.37 22.43
C ASP A 152 20.08 3.23 23.02
N TYR A 153 19.92 4.48 22.57
CA TYR A 153 18.87 5.35 23.11
C TYR A 153 17.54 5.03 22.43
N ASP A 154 16.48 4.87 23.22
CA ASP A 154 15.14 4.63 22.70
C ASP A 154 14.34 5.94 22.69
N ALA A 155 13.38 6.08 21.78
CA ALA A 155 12.38 7.13 21.83
C ALA A 155 10.98 6.55 21.95
N VAL A 156 10.13 7.16 22.78
CA VAL A 156 8.86 6.56 23.19
C VAL A 156 7.73 7.57 23.31
N GLU A 157 6.52 7.09 23.06
CA GLU A 157 5.29 7.79 23.41
C GLU A 157 4.85 7.44 24.85
N MET A 158 4.27 8.38 25.58
CA MET A 158 3.68 8.10 26.89
C MET A 158 2.39 8.89 27.09
N ILE A 159 1.50 8.39 27.95
CA ILE A 159 0.33 9.15 28.43
C ILE A 159 0.50 9.40 29.93
N TYR A 160 0.62 10.66 30.31
CA TYR A 160 0.65 11.11 31.69
C TYR A 160 -0.72 11.68 32.08
N ALA A 161 -1.22 11.33 33.27
CA ALA A 161 -2.39 11.96 33.85
C ALA A 161 -2.22 12.19 35.36
N ASP A 162 -2.58 13.38 35.82
CA ASP A 162 -2.90 13.65 37.22
C ASP A 162 -4.40 13.46 37.44
N VAL A 163 -4.75 12.36 38.11
CA VAL A 163 -6.13 11.97 38.39
C VAL A 163 -6.49 12.38 39.81
N TYR A 164 -7.38 13.35 39.96
CA TYR A 164 -7.98 13.63 41.25
C TYR A 164 -9.07 12.61 41.55
N ALA A 165 -8.88 11.79 42.59
CA ALA A 165 -9.85 10.81 43.06
C ALA A 165 -10.46 11.24 44.41
N ASN A 166 -11.80 11.20 44.50
CA ASN A 166 -12.51 11.42 45.76
C ASN A 166 -13.11 10.09 46.24
N LEU A 167 -12.51 9.48 47.27
CA LEU A 167 -12.94 8.17 47.77
C LEU A 167 -14.19 8.23 48.67
N THR A 168 -14.64 9.43 49.04
CA THR A 168 -15.90 9.60 49.79
C THR A 168 -17.10 9.57 48.85
N THR A 169 -16.94 10.12 47.65
CA THR A 169 -17.98 10.19 46.61
C THR A 169 -17.75 9.20 45.47
N ASN A 170 -16.61 8.50 45.47
CA ASN A 170 -16.18 7.54 44.45
C ASN A 170 -16.14 8.13 43.03
N THR A 171 -15.62 9.34 42.91
CA THR A 171 -15.50 10.06 41.63
C THR A 171 -14.04 10.30 41.26
N THR A 172 -13.79 10.48 39.97
CA THR A 172 -12.49 10.91 39.42
C THR A 172 -12.67 12.09 38.49
N GLU A 173 -11.70 12.99 38.45
CA GLU A 173 -11.62 14.06 37.47
C GLU A 173 -10.15 14.25 37.04
N ILE A 174 -9.94 14.74 35.83
CA ILE A 174 -8.64 15.19 35.34
C ILE A 174 -8.84 16.62 34.85
N LYS A 175 -8.16 17.59 35.47
CA LYS A 175 -8.42 19.00 35.19
C LYS A 175 -7.65 19.46 33.95
N LYS A 176 -7.94 20.67 33.52
CA LYS A 176 -7.13 21.39 32.53
C LYS A 176 -5.65 21.36 32.91
N GLY A 177 -4.79 20.91 32.00
CA GLY A 177 -3.34 20.84 32.19
C GLY A 177 -2.85 19.53 32.82
N ASP A 178 -3.75 18.70 33.33
CA ASP A 178 -3.41 17.49 34.11
C ASP A 178 -3.36 16.22 33.24
N LEU A 179 -3.53 16.32 31.93
CA LEU A 179 -3.39 15.23 30.97
C LEU A 179 -2.38 15.62 29.89
N ALA A 180 -1.42 14.74 29.61
CA ALA A 180 -0.42 14.99 28.58
C ALA A 180 -0.07 13.72 27.79
N TYR A 181 0.08 13.90 26.48
CA TYR A 181 0.79 12.97 25.61
C TYR A 181 2.24 13.42 25.51
N LEU A 182 3.19 12.49 25.65
CA LEU A 182 4.62 12.75 25.60
C LEU A 182 5.24 12.00 24.44
N SER A 183 6.16 12.64 23.72
CA SER A 183 7.04 12.09 22.68
C SER A 183 8.47 12.44 23.06
N VAL A 184 9.22 11.48 23.60
CA VAL A 184 10.48 11.79 24.30
C VAL A 184 11.60 10.82 23.93
N LEU A 185 12.83 11.33 23.95
CA LEU A 185 14.05 10.52 23.88
C LEU A 185 14.45 10.07 25.29
N THR A 186 14.75 8.78 25.41
CA THR A 186 15.15 8.10 26.65
C THR A 186 16.51 7.44 26.47
N GLY A 187 17.24 7.23 27.57
CA GLY A 187 18.42 6.34 27.53
C GLY A 187 18.02 4.87 27.36
N ASP A 188 19.01 4.00 27.18
CA ASP A 188 18.86 2.54 27.02
C ASP A 188 17.95 1.88 28.08
N ASN A 189 18.11 2.27 29.35
CA ASN A 189 17.27 1.77 30.44
C ASN A 189 15.88 2.42 30.52
N GLY A 190 15.48 3.24 29.53
CA GLY A 190 14.17 3.87 29.36
C GLY A 190 13.69 4.89 30.41
N ASN A 191 14.37 4.97 31.56
CA ASN A 191 13.88 5.68 32.76
C ASN A 191 14.40 7.12 32.91
N ALA A 192 15.24 7.59 32.00
CA ALA A 192 15.84 8.92 32.05
C ALA A 192 15.79 9.59 30.68
N LEU A 193 15.29 10.82 30.66
CA LEU A 193 15.18 11.61 29.43
C LEU A 193 16.55 12.10 28.96
N LYS A 194 16.72 12.15 27.64
CA LYS A 194 17.97 12.53 26.97
C LYS A 194 17.72 13.68 26.01
N VAL A 195 18.73 14.52 25.84
CA VAL A 195 18.62 15.73 25.04
C VAL A 195 18.46 15.37 23.56
N LEU A 196 17.50 15.98 22.86
CA LEU A 196 17.32 15.80 21.43
C LEU A 196 18.44 16.46 20.64
N LYS A 197 18.86 15.79 19.57
CA LYS A 197 19.88 16.27 18.63
C LYS A 197 19.41 16.06 17.19
N PRO A 198 19.84 16.91 16.24
CA PRO A 198 19.53 16.74 14.82
C PRO A 198 19.74 15.30 14.35
N GLY A 199 18.81 14.76 13.57
CA GLY A 199 18.84 13.38 13.06
C GLY A 199 18.17 12.34 13.95
N VAL A 200 17.99 12.61 15.25
CA VAL A 200 17.34 11.68 16.18
C VAL A 200 15.89 11.41 15.78
N ARG A 201 15.49 10.14 15.81
CA ARG A 201 14.13 9.67 15.53
C ARG A 201 13.30 9.62 16.80
N ILE A 202 12.12 10.23 16.78
CA ILE A 202 11.14 10.19 17.88
C ILE A 202 9.76 9.79 17.36
N PRO A 203 8.96 9.07 18.16
CA PRO A 203 7.59 8.77 17.79
C PRO A 203 6.69 9.96 18.08
N PHE A 204 5.91 10.39 17.10
CA PHE A 204 4.96 11.48 17.25
C PHE A 204 3.61 11.10 16.63
N LEU A 205 2.64 10.76 17.49
CA LEU A 205 1.27 10.37 17.14
C LEU A 205 1.21 9.10 16.30
N GLY A 206 1.91 8.07 16.75
CA GLY A 206 2.00 6.73 16.16
C GLY A 206 2.87 6.67 14.91
N LYS A 207 3.74 7.66 14.69
CA LYS A 207 4.62 7.74 13.51
C LYS A 207 6.03 8.16 13.90
N GLU A 208 7.02 7.50 13.33
CA GLU A 208 8.40 7.95 13.40
C GLU A 208 8.56 9.31 12.73
N LYS A 209 9.27 10.21 13.41
CA LYS A 209 9.67 11.53 12.91
C LYS A 209 11.13 11.79 13.24
N VAL A 210 11.83 12.42 12.30
CA VAL A 210 13.21 12.87 12.49
C VAL A 210 13.20 14.29 13.04
N TYR A 211 13.88 14.52 14.15
CA TYR A 211 14.18 15.85 14.67
C TYR A 211 15.23 16.51 13.76
N VAL A 212 14.84 17.60 13.10
CA VAL A 212 15.74 18.30 12.16
C VAL A 212 16.51 19.37 12.90
N LYS A 213 15.79 20.28 13.56
CA LYS A 213 16.38 21.40 14.29
C LYS A 213 15.39 22.04 15.25
N SER A 214 15.90 22.97 16.03
CA SER A 214 15.13 23.94 16.81
C SER A 214 15.56 25.35 16.42
N ASP A 215 14.61 26.28 16.36
CA ASP A 215 14.83 27.70 16.05
C ASP A 215 13.92 28.55 16.94
N ASP A 216 14.50 29.37 17.80
CA ASP A 216 13.81 30.13 18.84
C ASP A 216 12.76 29.28 19.59
N ASP A 217 11.48 29.49 19.34
CA ASP A 217 10.34 28.84 19.98
C ASP A 217 9.77 27.67 19.17
N LYS A 218 10.53 27.13 18.20
CA LYS A 218 10.08 26.06 17.29
C LYS A 218 10.98 24.84 17.28
N ILE A 219 10.35 23.68 17.14
CA ILE A 219 11.01 22.42 16.78
C ILE A 219 10.51 21.99 15.40
N VAL A 220 11.43 21.63 14.51
CA VAL A 220 11.12 21.12 13.17
C VAL A 220 11.31 19.61 13.15
N LEU A 221 10.23 18.89 12.83
CA LEU A 221 10.22 17.45 12.61
C LEU A 221 9.91 17.13 11.15
N GLY A 222 10.22 15.92 10.67
CA GLY A 222 9.74 15.45 9.38
C GLY A 222 9.86 13.93 9.20
N ASP A 223 9.46 13.44 8.04
CA ASP A 223 9.52 12.03 7.67
C ASP A 223 10.90 11.66 7.10
N LEU A 224 11.49 10.56 7.56
CA LEU A 224 12.75 10.06 7.02
C LEU A 224 12.55 9.68 5.53
N ALA A 225 13.37 10.27 4.66
CA ALA A 225 13.34 9.98 3.23
C ALA A 225 14.56 9.16 2.79
N TYR A 226 15.72 9.41 3.38
CA TYR A 226 16.96 8.67 3.12
C TYR A 226 17.92 8.82 4.29
N SER A 227 18.66 7.77 4.62
CA SER A 227 19.84 7.83 5.47
C SER A 227 20.95 7.00 4.84
N GLY A 228 22.14 7.58 4.69
CA GLY A 228 23.31 6.88 4.18
C GLY A 228 24.27 7.76 3.41
N ILE A 229 25.11 7.12 2.58
CA ILE A 229 26.26 7.76 1.94
C ILE A 229 25.95 8.12 0.49
N ILE A 230 26.21 9.38 0.12
CA ILE A 230 26.16 9.87 -1.26
C ILE A 230 27.58 10.22 -1.70
N SER A 231 28.03 9.65 -2.83
CA SER A 231 29.36 9.93 -3.36
C SER A 231 29.41 11.30 -4.04
N GLU A 232 30.56 11.95 -4.06
CA GLU A 232 30.79 13.17 -4.83
C GLU A 232 30.39 13.01 -6.30
N GLY A 233 29.59 13.96 -6.80
CA GLY A 233 28.94 13.95 -8.11
C GLY A 233 27.68 13.08 -8.21
N GLY A 234 27.36 12.30 -7.17
CA GLY A 234 26.20 11.41 -7.09
C GLY A 234 24.95 12.06 -6.52
N SER A 235 23.82 11.40 -6.71
CA SER A 235 22.50 11.84 -6.23
C SER A 235 21.63 10.67 -5.78
N VAL A 236 20.61 10.99 -4.98
CA VAL A 236 19.55 10.08 -4.55
C VAL A 236 18.18 10.72 -4.81
N ASP A 237 17.29 9.97 -5.46
CA ASP A 237 15.88 10.32 -5.60
C ASP A 237 15.16 9.99 -4.29
N ILE A 238 14.45 10.97 -3.74
CA ILE A 238 13.74 10.84 -2.46
C ILE A 238 12.21 10.86 -2.62
N GLY A 239 11.74 10.72 -3.87
CA GLY A 239 10.32 10.70 -4.21
C GLY A 239 9.72 12.09 -4.38
N ASP A 240 8.46 12.10 -4.82
CA ASP A 240 7.70 13.32 -5.11
C ASP A 240 8.41 14.26 -6.10
N GLY A 241 9.34 13.77 -6.93
CA GLY A 241 10.15 14.58 -7.84
C GLY A 241 11.32 15.32 -7.20
N TYR A 242 11.64 15.07 -5.93
CA TYR A 242 12.82 15.63 -5.27
C TYR A 242 14.05 14.72 -5.43
N GLU A 243 15.21 15.33 -5.62
CA GLU A 243 16.52 14.65 -5.66
C GLU A 243 17.52 15.41 -4.79
N VAL A 244 18.36 14.69 -4.03
CA VAL A 244 19.49 15.28 -3.28
C VAL A 244 20.79 14.89 -3.94
N LYS A 245 21.66 15.87 -4.19
CA LYS A 245 22.93 15.69 -4.90
C LYS A 245 24.10 16.26 -4.12
N VAL A 246 25.17 15.48 -3.99
CA VAL A 246 26.47 15.97 -3.50
C VAL A 246 27.27 16.43 -4.70
N VAL A 247 27.38 17.74 -4.90
CA VAL A 247 27.98 18.33 -6.10
C VAL A 247 29.50 18.25 -6.05
N ALA A 248 30.08 18.62 -4.92
CA ALA A 248 31.52 18.71 -4.71
C ALA A 248 31.84 18.53 -3.23
N MET A 249 33.02 17.98 -2.95
CA MET A 249 33.57 17.83 -1.60
C MET A 249 34.82 18.71 -1.47
N TYR A 250 35.05 19.25 -0.27
CA TYR A 250 36.20 20.12 0.00
C TYR A 250 36.96 19.65 1.23
N ASP A 251 38.28 19.89 1.19
CA ASP A 251 39.14 19.69 2.33
C ASP A 251 38.84 20.71 3.43
N GLY A 252 38.66 20.19 4.64
CA GLY A 252 38.32 20.95 5.84
C GLY A 252 38.51 20.08 7.08
N THR A 253 38.31 20.65 8.27
CA THR A 253 38.21 19.89 9.53
C THR A 253 37.04 20.45 10.35
N PRO A 254 35.83 19.91 10.19
CA PRO A 254 35.43 18.73 9.40
C PRO A 254 35.46 18.97 7.87
N LEU A 255 35.35 17.89 7.08
CA LEU A 255 35.19 18.00 5.62
C LEU A 255 33.89 18.74 5.28
N GLU A 256 33.87 19.41 4.13
CA GLU A 256 32.71 20.17 3.67
C GLU A 256 32.15 19.60 2.36
N ALA A 257 30.86 19.81 2.12
CA ALA A 257 30.21 19.44 0.87
C ALA A 257 29.29 20.56 0.36
N THR A 258 29.26 20.76 -0.95
CA THR A 258 28.17 21.49 -1.60
C THR A 258 27.05 20.51 -1.93
N ILE A 259 25.91 20.67 -1.26
CA ILE A 259 24.71 19.86 -1.47
C ILE A 259 23.66 20.68 -2.22
N GLN A 260 23.06 20.06 -3.23
CA GLN A 260 21.89 20.57 -3.94
C GLN A 260 20.66 19.73 -3.61
N ILE A 261 19.53 20.40 -3.45
CA ILE A 261 18.20 19.80 -3.49
C ILE A 261 17.56 20.24 -4.80
N LEU A 262 17.11 19.29 -5.60
CA LEU A 262 16.43 19.50 -6.87
C LEU A 262 14.97 19.12 -6.74
N LYS A 263 14.11 19.80 -7.49
CA LYS A 263 12.71 19.46 -7.72
C LYS A 263 12.46 19.40 -9.22
N ASP A 264 12.01 18.26 -9.72
CA ASP A 264 11.73 18.02 -11.14
C ASP A 264 12.93 18.42 -12.04
N GLY A 265 14.14 18.06 -11.59
CA GLY A 265 15.41 18.34 -12.27
C GLY A 265 15.92 19.78 -12.15
N LYS A 266 15.24 20.67 -11.40
CA LYS A 266 15.68 22.05 -11.17
C LYS A 266 16.20 22.22 -9.75
N VAL A 267 17.36 22.86 -9.58
CA VAL A 267 17.89 23.19 -8.25
C VAL A 267 16.93 24.15 -7.53
N VAL A 268 16.41 23.73 -6.38
CA VAL A 268 15.56 24.56 -5.51
C VAL A 268 16.30 25.07 -4.29
N LYS A 269 17.38 24.38 -3.88
CA LYS A 269 18.28 24.85 -2.82
C LYS A 269 19.69 24.34 -3.07
N GLU A 270 20.68 25.16 -2.76
CA GLU A 270 22.10 24.78 -2.75
C GLU A 270 22.76 25.41 -1.54
N LYS A 271 23.61 24.67 -0.85
CA LYS A 271 24.39 25.18 0.28
C LYS A 271 25.67 24.37 0.43
N ARG A 272 26.77 25.05 0.75
CA ARG A 272 27.99 24.43 1.27
C ARG A 272 27.84 24.27 2.78
N ILE A 273 28.03 23.05 3.28
CA ILE A 273 27.86 22.70 4.68
C ILE A 273 29.06 21.94 5.22
N ASP A 274 29.31 22.08 6.51
CA ASP A 274 30.23 21.23 7.27
C ASP A 274 29.60 19.85 7.49
N LEU A 275 30.40 18.78 7.37
CA LEU A 275 29.98 17.41 7.65
C LEU A 275 30.49 16.97 9.01
N ASN A 276 29.70 17.24 10.06
CA ASN A 276 30.12 17.08 11.44
C ASN A 276 29.19 16.15 12.24
N GLU A 277 29.76 15.14 12.90
CA GLU A 277 29.00 14.14 13.65
C GLU A 277 28.35 14.71 14.93
N SER A 278 28.86 15.83 15.45
CA SER A 278 28.37 16.47 16.69
C SER A 278 27.53 17.73 16.46
N ASP A 279 27.60 18.32 15.27
CA ASP A 279 26.87 19.53 14.89
C ASP A 279 26.65 19.56 13.37
N PRO A 280 25.78 18.67 12.85
CA PRO A 280 25.67 18.42 11.43
C PRO A 280 25.23 19.68 10.69
N GLY A 281 25.89 19.97 9.57
CA GLY A 281 25.48 21.08 8.73
C GLY A 281 24.11 20.82 8.12
N GLU A 282 23.25 21.84 8.10
CA GLU A 282 21.89 21.72 7.57
C GLU A 282 21.66 22.50 6.29
N ILE A 283 20.81 21.97 5.42
CA ILE A 283 20.20 22.65 4.28
C ILE A 283 18.70 22.37 4.29
N ILE A 284 17.88 23.42 4.25
CA ILE A 284 16.42 23.33 4.24
C ILE A 284 15.90 24.12 3.04
N THR A 285 14.93 23.57 2.33
CA THR A 285 14.27 24.26 1.21
C THR A 285 13.45 25.45 1.70
N ASP A 286 13.30 26.48 0.87
CA ASP A 286 12.58 27.72 1.27
C ASP A 286 11.08 27.48 1.52
N ASP A 287 10.51 26.42 0.95
CA ASP A 287 9.14 25.98 1.22
C ASP A 287 9.03 25.09 2.47
N ASN A 288 10.12 24.88 3.21
CA ASN A 288 10.20 24.02 4.40
C ASN A 288 9.64 22.62 4.16
N LYS A 289 9.92 22.01 3.01
CA LYS A 289 9.45 20.64 2.71
C LYS A 289 10.54 19.59 2.80
N VAL A 290 11.79 19.95 2.56
CA VAL A 290 12.92 19.00 2.57
C VAL A 290 14.07 19.60 3.36
N ALA A 291 14.69 18.78 4.20
CA ALA A 291 15.92 19.07 4.90
C ALA A 291 16.98 17.99 4.59
N VAL A 292 18.24 18.38 4.55
CA VAL A 292 19.39 17.46 4.57
C VAL A 292 20.31 17.85 5.71
N LEU A 293 20.66 16.86 6.53
CA LEU A 293 21.62 16.95 7.61
C LEU A 293 22.90 16.24 7.19
N GLY A 294 24.03 16.94 7.15
CA GLY A 294 25.33 16.40 6.76
C GLY A 294 26.20 16.08 7.97
N PHE A 295 26.46 14.79 8.20
CA PHE A 295 27.13 14.32 9.41
C PHE A 295 28.59 13.97 9.22
N LYS A 296 28.95 13.29 8.13
CA LYS A 296 30.32 12.77 7.97
C LYS A 296 30.83 12.86 6.55
N GLY A 297 32.01 13.44 6.40
CA GLY A 297 32.76 13.37 5.16
C GLY A 297 33.73 12.19 5.17
N LEU A 298 33.78 11.46 4.07
CA LEU A 298 34.71 10.35 3.85
C LEU A 298 35.48 10.57 2.55
N LYS A 299 36.66 9.94 2.45
CA LYS A 299 37.41 9.82 1.20
C LYS A 299 37.74 8.35 0.94
N ASN A 300 37.83 7.97 -0.33
CA ASN A 300 38.37 6.67 -0.70
C ASN A 300 39.85 6.54 -0.27
N ILE A 301 40.39 5.31 -0.30
CA ILE A 301 41.80 5.01 0.08
C ILE A 301 42.81 5.89 -0.68
N GLY A 302 42.54 6.17 -1.96
CA GLY A 302 43.39 7.03 -2.79
C GLY A 302 43.22 8.54 -2.55
N GLN A 303 42.28 8.95 -1.70
CA GLN A 303 41.90 10.35 -1.44
C GLN A 303 41.49 11.15 -2.68
N THR A 304 41.03 10.46 -3.73
CA THR A 304 40.65 11.04 -5.03
C THR A 304 39.15 11.25 -5.19
N LYS A 305 38.32 10.65 -4.33
CA LYS A 305 36.86 10.79 -4.38
C LYS A 305 36.30 10.95 -2.97
N GLY A 306 35.50 12.00 -2.77
CA GLY A 306 34.80 12.24 -1.52
C GLY A 306 33.41 11.58 -1.45
N TYR A 307 32.90 11.44 -0.24
CA TYR A 307 31.55 10.94 0.05
C TYR A 307 31.00 11.71 1.25
N ALA A 308 29.70 12.00 1.24
CA ALA A 308 29.00 12.60 2.37
C ALA A 308 27.97 11.60 2.91
N GLU A 309 28.01 11.36 4.21
CA GLU A 309 26.96 10.67 4.94
C GLU A 309 25.91 11.69 5.40
N VAL A 310 24.67 11.44 5.02
CA VAL A 310 23.56 12.39 5.18
C VAL A 310 22.30 11.71 5.67
N ILE A 311 21.48 12.47 6.39
CA ILE A 311 20.08 12.15 6.67
C ILE A 311 19.21 13.15 5.91
N VAL A 312 18.30 12.65 5.08
CA VAL A 312 17.36 13.45 4.31
C VAL A 312 15.97 13.26 4.90
N VAL A 313 15.30 14.38 5.16
CA VAL A 313 14.00 14.44 5.81
C VAL A 313 13.04 15.21 4.92
N LYS A 314 11.82 14.72 4.74
CA LYS A 314 10.75 15.36 3.96
C LYS A 314 9.52 15.66 4.81
N ASP A 315 8.53 16.31 4.22
CA ASP A 315 7.25 16.64 4.85
C ASP A 315 7.43 17.35 6.21
N LEU A 316 8.33 18.35 6.22
CA LEU A 316 8.70 19.02 7.46
C LEU A 316 7.50 19.75 8.08
N LYS A 317 7.43 19.67 9.40
CA LYS A 317 6.45 20.35 10.24
C LYS A 317 7.17 21.08 11.36
N ALA A 318 6.99 22.40 11.40
CA ALA A 318 7.40 23.22 12.54
C ALA A 318 6.30 23.17 13.60
N LEU A 319 6.69 22.89 14.83
CA LEU A 319 5.86 22.90 16.04
C LEU A 319 6.30 24.09 16.88
N GLN A 320 5.36 24.83 17.46
CA GLN A 320 5.64 26.01 18.27
C GLN A 320 5.00 25.83 19.65
N ALA A 321 5.77 26.03 20.73
CA ALA A 321 5.21 25.85 22.06
C ALA A 321 4.21 26.95 22.43
N GLY A 322 3.15 26.56 23.13
CA GLY A 322 2.01 27.42 23.46
C GLY A 322 0.97 27.51 22.34
N GLU A 323 1.23 26.95 21.15
CA GLU A 323 0.21 26.82 20.12
C GLU A 323 -0.61 25.54 20.31
N GLU A 324 -1.88 25.62 19.91
CA GLU A 324 -2.78 24.48 19.86
C GLU A 324 -2.43 23.59 18.65
N TYR A 325 -2.08 22.33 18.91
CA TYR A 325 -1.79 21.35 17.87
C TYR A 325 -3.06 20.80 17.21
N THR A 326 -4.05 20.50 18.04
CA THR A 326 -5.40 20.04 17.69
C THR A 326 -6.35 20.47 18.80
N ASN A 327 -7.67 20.42 18.54
CA ASN A 327 -8.69 20.88 19.49
C ASN A 327 -8.39 20.44 20.93
N ASP A 328 -8.22 21.42 21.83
CA ASP A 328 -7.91 21.24 23.25
C ASP A 328 -6.52 20.67 23.60
N TRP A 329 -5.54 20.69 22.68
CA TRP A 329 -4.18 20.18 22.94
C TRP A 329 -3.11 21.20 22.58
N GLU A 330 -2.37 21.68 23.58
CA GLU A 330 -1.31 22.69 23.45
C GLU A 330 0.09 22.04 23.42
N ILE A 331 0.97 22.54 22.56
CA ILE A 331 2.36 22.06 22.43
C ILE A 331 3.22 22.62 23.56
N ARG A 332 4.03 21.77 24.20
CA ARG A 332 5.10 22.16 25.15
C ARG A 332 6.39 21.38 24.89
N TRP A 333 7.51 21.94 25.31
CA TRP A 333 8.80 21.25 25.29
C TRP A 333 9.00 20.44 26.56
N VAL A 334 9.38 19.18 26.41
CA VAL A 334 9.77 18.35 27.55
C VAL A 334 11.26 18.49 27.75
N LYS A 335 11.68 18.92 28.94
CA LYS A 335 13.09 18.99 29.34
C LYS A 335 13.58 17.64 29.86
N ASN A 336 14.89 17.47 29.92
CA ASN A 336 15.54 16.25 30.41
C ASN A 336 15.33 15.97 31.92
N ASP A 337 14.82 16.95 32.67
CA ASP A 337 14.32 16.79 34.04
C ASP A 337 12.81 16.44 34.11
N SER A 338 12.18 16.18 32.95
CA SER A 338 10.76 15.86 32.76
C SER A 338 9.79 16.99 33.09
N THR A 339 10.27 18.24 33.14
CA THR A 339 9.41 19.44 33.22
C THR A 339 9.04 19.94 31.82
N PHE A 340 7.94 20.68 31.73
CA PHE A 340 7.39 21.24 30.52
C PHE A 340 7.72 22.73 30.45
N GLN A 341 8.03 23.19 29.24
CA GLN A 341 8.37 24.57 28.95
C GLN A 341 7.56 25.09 27.78
N THR A 342 7.16 26.35 27.87
CA THR A 342 6.63 27.15 26.76
C THR A 342 7.65 28.19 26.31
N GLY A 343 7.50 28.73 25.09
CA GLY A 343 8.42 29.71 24.52
C GLY A 343 9.69 29.07 23.96
N ASP A 344 10.81 29.78 24.09
CA ASP A 344 12.09 29.41 23.47
C ASP A 344 12.56 28.01 23.87
N VAL A 345 13.07 27.27 22.90
CA VAL A 345 13.65 25.93 23.07
C VAL A 345 15.02 26.05 23.73
N ASP A 346 15.18 25.49 24.92
CA ASP A 346 16.51 25.28 25.50
C ASP A 346 17.15 24.02 24.91
N THR A 347 17.96 24.20 23.87
CA THR A 347 18.65 23.12 23.14
C THR A 347 19.63 22.30 24.00
N SER A 348 19.96 22.78 25.21
CA SER A 348 20.80 22.05 26.16
C SER A 348 20.02 21.07 27.03
N THR A 349 18.69 21.21 27.10
CA THR A 349 17.84 20.40 27.99
C THR A 349 16.64 19.77 27.30
N VAL A 350 16.19 20.25 26.14
CA VAL A 350 15.02 19.70 25.45
C VAL A 350 15.22 18.22 25.11
N ALA A 351 14.31 17.38 25.56
CA ALA A 351 14.32 15.93 25.42
C ALA A 351 13.13 15.39 24.62
N GLY A 352 12.14 16.23 24.32
CA GLY A 352 10.93 15.81 23.66
C GLY A 352 9.87 16.89 23.54
N ILE A 353 8.68 16.45 23.19
CA ILE A 353 7.49 17.26 22.97
C ILE A 353 6.36 16.69 23.80
N ALA A 354 5.62 17.56 24.47
CA ALA A 354 4.37 17.25 25.12
C ALA A 354 3.24 17.90 24.34
N LEU A 355 2.12 17.20 24.21
CA LEU A 355 0.83 17.80 23.94
C LEU A 355 0.08 17.77 25.27
N VAL A 356 -0.32 18.92 25.78
CA VAL A 356 -0.99 19.08 27.08
C VAL A 356 -2.45 19.40 26.83
N TYR A 357 -3.35 18.68 27.49
CA TYR A 357 -4.79 18.89 27.37
C TYR A 357 -5.21 20.18 28.07
N VAL A 358 -5.79 21.12 27.31
CA VAL A 358 -6.11 22.48 27.76
C VAL A 358 -7.60 22.80 27.76
N ASN A 359 -8.48 21.80 27.58
CA ASN A 359 -9.92 21.99 27.73
C ASN A 359 -10.24 22.49 29.15
N ASP A 360 -11.03 23.56 29.26
CA ASP A 360 -11.41 24.18 30.54
C ASP A 360 -12.27 23.25 31.42
N ASP A 361 -13.06 22.37 30.81
CA ASP A 361 -13.92 21.41 31.53
C ASP A 361 -13.14 20.17 32.02
N GLY A 362 -11.98 19.89 31.42
CA GLY A 362 -11.19 18.69 31.73
C GLY A 362 -11.87 17.39 31.30
N ILE A 363 -11.54 16.29 31.97
CA ILE A 363 -12.33 15.06 31.99
C ILE A 363 -13.06 15.06 33.33
N THR A 364 -14.37 15.19 33.28
CA THR A 364 -15.19 15.40 34.46
C THR A 364 -15.55 14.07 35.13
N LYS A 365 -16.06 14.17 36.36
CA LYS A 365 -16.65 13.03 37.08
C LYS A 365 -17.82 12.37 36.34
N ASP A 366 -18.52 13.12 35.48
CA ASP A 366 -19.67 12.61 34.74
C ASP A 366 -19.21 11.78 33.53
N ASP A 367 -18.01 12.06 32.99
CA ASP A 367 -17.39 11.31 31.89
C ASP A 367 -16.85 9.94 32.33
N LEU A 368 -16.62 9.76 33.64
CA LEU A 368 -16.09 8.54 34.28
C LEU A 368 -16.91 8.15 35.51
N GLU A 369 -18.24 8.21 35.42
CA GLU A 369 -19.13 7.98 36.56
C GLU A 369 -19.38 6.49 36.83
N ASN A 370 -19.60 5.73 35.76
CA ASN A 370 -20.00 4.34 35.80
C ASN A 370 -18.89 3.43 35.26
N LYS A 371 -19.02 2.14 35.56
CA LYS A 371 -18.15 1.13 34.99
C LYS A 371 -18.30 1.10 33.48
N ASP A 372 -17.16 0.94 32.80
CA ASP A 372 -17.01 0.94 31.36
C ASP A 372 -17.25 2.30 30.67
N ASP A 373 -17.51 3.37 31.43
CA ASP A 373 -17.47 4.73 30.89
C ASP A 373 -16.06 5.03 30.36
N LYS A 374 -16.01 5.61 29.15
CA LYS A 374 -14.78 5.95 28.44
C LYS A 374 -14.79 7.45 28.13
N ALA A 375 -13.77 8.15 28.60
CA ALA A 375 -13.47 9.51 28.16
C ALA A 375 -12.38 9.45 27.09
N SER A 376 -12.64 10.05 25.93
CA SER A 376 -11.62 10.11 24.87
C SER A 376 -10.50 11.06 25.26
N ILE A 377 -9.26 10.64 25.02
CA ILE A 377 -8.09 11.52 25.13
C ILE A 377 -8.01 12.40 23.88
N GLY A 378 -8.31 11.86 22.69
CA GLY A 378 -8.53 12.68 21.49
C GLY A 378 -7.29 13.31 20.84
N VAL A 379 -6.10 13.23 21.47
CA VAL A 379 -4.83 13.72 20.88
C VAL A 379 -4.50 13.03 19.55
N TYR A 380 -4.80 11.74 19.47
CA TYR A 380 -5.02 11.02 18.22
C TYR A 380 -6.13 9.98 18.42
N SER A 381 -6.78 9.61 17.30
CA SER A 381 -8.00 8.81 17.32
C SER A 381 -7.79 7.47 18.02
N GLY A 382 -8.73 7.10 18.89
CA GLY A 382 -8.76 5.79 19.53
C GLY A 382 -8.20 5.73 20.94
N LEU A 383 -7.47 6.75 21.41
CA LEU A 383 -7.01 6.81 22.81
C LEU A 383 -8.13 7.22 23.77
N TYR A 384 -8.21 6.55 24.92
CA TYR A 384 -9.19 6.82 25.97
C TYR A 384 -8.68 6.48 27.36
N ILE A 385 -9.31 7.07 28.37
CA ILE A 385 -9.28 6.61 29.75
C ILE A 385 -10.65 6.02 30.10
N LYS A 386 -10.65 4.94 30.88
CA LYS A 386 -11.85 4.16 31.19
C LYS A 386 -11.96 3.88 32.67
N ARG A 387 -13.18 3.99 33.21
CA ARG A 387 -13.50 3.49 34.54
C ARG A 387 -13.81 2.00 34.52
N THR A 388 -13.24 1.26 35.46
CA THR A 388 -13.37 -0.21 35.54
C THR A 388 -14.08 -0.70 36.80
N SER A 389 -14.12 0.13 37.85
CA SER A 389 -14.88 -0.16 39.06
C SER A 389 -16.32 0.35 38.97
N GLU A 390 -17.21 -0.25 39.77
CA GLU A 390 -18.60 0.19 39.85
C GLU A 390 -18.69 1.62 40.44
N LYS A 391 -19.80 2.32 40.15
CA LYS A 391 -20.04 3.71 40.59
C LYS A 391 -19.85 3.92 42.10
N ASN A 392 -20.27 2.96 42.91
CA ASN A 392 -20.24 3.03 44.36
C ASN A 392 -18.98 2.41 44.99
N GLU A 393 -17.99 2.05 44.19
CA GLU A 393 -16.71 1.49 44.63
C GLU A 393 -15.59 2.50 44.40
N ALA A 394 -14.46 2.31 45.10
CA ALA A 394 -13.29 3.13 44.88
C ALA A 394 -12.93 3.15 43.37
N PRO A 395 -12.65 4.32 42.79
CA PRO A 395 -12.40 4.43 41.36
C PRO A 395 -11.15 3.64 40.96
N GLU A 396 -11.30 2.83 39.91
CA GLU A 396 -10.22 2.10 39.27
C GLU A 396 -10.24 2.41 37.79
N LEU A 397 -9.09 2.78 37.23
CA LEU A 397 -8.99 3.28 35.86
C LEU A 397 -8.13 2.39 34.98
N ARG A 398 -8.31 2.50 33.67
CA ARG A 398 -7.40 1.99 32.63
C ARG A 398 -7.21 3.05 31.57
N ILE A 399 -6.03 3.08 30.97
CA ILE A 399 -5.80 3.82 29.73
C ILE A 399 -5.82 2.79 28.60
N GLY A 400 -6.48 3.09 27.50
CA GLY A 400 -6.61 2.17 26.39
C GLY A 400 -6.53 2.86 25.04
N ALA A 401 -6.35 2.04 24.01
CA ALA A 401 -6.35 2.46 22.63
C ALA A 401 -7.18 1.48 21.79
N GLU A 402 -7.97 2.03 20.89
CA GLU A 402 -8.66 1.33 19.80
C GLU A 402 -8.22 1.97 18.48
N LEU A 403 -7.17 1.41 17.88
CA LEU A 403 -6.51 1.99 16.71
C LEU A 403 -6.80 1.18 15.45
N SER A 404 -6.90 1.87 14.32
CA SER A 404 -7.02 1.24 13.00
C SER A 404 -6.11 1.94 12.00
N LYS A 405 -5.51 1.16 11.10
CA LYS A 405 -4.66 1.67 10.02
C LYS A 405 -4.86 0.85 8.76
N GLU A 406 -5.16 1.54 7.66
CA GLU A 406 -5.19 0.97 6.32
C GLU A 406 -3.84 1.22 5.64
N GLU A 407 -3.25 0.19 5.05
CA GLU A 407 -2.01 0.30 4.28
C GLU A 407 -2.09 -0.57 3.01
N THR A 408 -1.45 -0.13 1.93
CA THR A 408 -1.31 -0.94 0.70
C THR A 408 0.10 -1.49 0.63
N LEU A 409 0.22 -2.81 0.63
CA LEU A 409 1.51 -3.50 0.53
C LEU A 409 1.66 -4.18 -0.82
N ASN A 410 2.82 -4.00 -1.43
CA ASN A 410 3.25 -4.79 -2.58
C ASN A 410 3.87 -6.11 -2.10
N VAL A 411 3.84 -7.14 -2.95
CA VAL A 411 4.52 -8.41 -2.67
C VAL A 411 6.00 -8.15 -2.35
N GLY A 412 6.48 -8.70 -1.24
CA GLY A 412 7.84 -8.54 -0.72
C GLY A 412 8.01 -7.37 0.27
N GLN A 413 7.07 -6.42 0.31
CA GLN A 413 7.13 -5.24 1.19
C GLN A 413 6.80 -5.60 2.65
N SER A 414 7.51 -4.94 3.57
CA SER A 414 7.20 -4.93 5.00
C SER A 414 6.74 -3.54 5.45
N VAL A 415 5.89 -3.48 6.46
CA VAL A 415 5.50 -2.26 7.17
C VAL A 415 5.37 -2.58 8.65
N SER A 416 5.71 -1.63 9.51
CA SER A 416 5.47 -1.71 10.95
C SER A 416 4.19 -0.93 11.28
N ILE A 417 3.23 -1.58 11.94
CA ILE A 417 1.96 -0.99 12.37
C ILE A 417 1.71 -1.39 13.82
N PHE A 418 1.54 -0.42 14.71
CA PHE A 418 1.30 -0.64 16.15
C PHE A 418 2.38 -1.53 16.78
N ASN A 419 3.66 -1.19 16.54
CA ASN A 419 4.84 -1.97 16.96
C ASN A 419 4.88 -3.44 16.46
N ALA A 420 4.14 -3.78 15.40
CA ALA A 420 4.13 -5.11 14.79
C ALA A 420 4.57 -5.06 13.31
N ASP A 421 5.53 -5.91 12.94
CA ASP A 421 6.01 -6.02 11.57
C ASP A 421 5.10 -6.93 10.73
N ILE A 422 4.54 -6.36 9.66
CA ILE A 422 3.66 -7.04 8.71
C ILE A 422 4.37 -7.12 7.35
N LYS A 423 4.50 -8.33 6.81
CA LYS A 423 5.10 -8.56 5.48
C LYS A 423 4.15 -9.27 4.54
N LEU A 424 3.88 -8.70 3.37
CA LEU A 424 3.16 -9.39 2.30
C LEU A 424 4.13 -10.31 1.56
N LYS A 425 4.09 -11.60 1.86
CA LYS A 425 5.04 -12.57 1.26
C LYS A 425 4.72 -12.92 -0.19
N GLU A 426 3.46 -13.21 -0.48
CA GLU A 426 2.99 -13.62 -1.81
C GLU A 426 1.48 -13.40 -1.95
N ILE A 427 1.00 -13.33 -3.18
CA ILE A 427 -0.42 -13.39 -3.55
C ILE A 427 -0.62 -14.62 -4.44
N ASN A 428 -1.59 -15.47 -4.12
CA ASN A 428 -1.92 -16.65 -4.92
C ASN A 428 -3.25 -16.43 -5.66
N GLY A 429 -3.18 -16.16 -6.96
CA GLY A 429 -4.35 -15.98 -7.83
C GLY A 429 -4.18 -16.63 -9.20
N THR A 430 -5.28 -17.17 -9.74
CA THR A 430 -5.39 -17.69 -11.12
C THR A 430 -5.85 -16.56 -12.05
N ALA A 431 -5.14 -16.33 -13.15
CA ALA A 431 -5.52 -15.37 -14.18
C ALA A 431 -5.66 -16.05 -15.55
N GLN A 432 -6.59 -15.56 -16.39
CA GLN A 432 -6.66 -15.91 -17.81
C GLN A 432 -5.81 -14.90 -18.60
N GLN A 433 -4.78 -15.39 -19.29
CA GLN A 433 -3.91 -14.59 -20.15
C GLN A 433 -4.32 -14.78 -21.61
N VAL A 434 -4.70 -13.69 -22.29
CA VAL A 434 -5.01 -13.71 -23.73
C VAL A 434 -3.77 -14.13 -24.51
N VAL A 435 -3.94 -15.05 -25.45
CA VAL A 435 -2.93 -15.44 -26.44
C VAL A 435 -3.23 -14.69 -27.73
N PRO A 436 -2.40 -13.71 -28.14
CA PRO A 436 -2.63 -12.97 -29.37
C PRO A 436 -2.62 -13.88 -30.60
N ILE A 437 -3.61 -13.72 -31.48
CA ILE A 437 -3.58 -14.34 -32.80
C ILE A 437 -2.58 -13.57 -33.67
N THR A 438 -1.49 -14.23 -34.06
CA THR A 438 -0.39 -13.61 -34.81
C THR A 438 -0.46 -13.84 -36.33
N ALA A 439 -1.43 -14.64 -36.81
CA ALA A 439 -1.63 -14.92 -38.23
C ALA A 439 -3.14 -14.96 -38.56
N PRO A 440 -3.57 -14.48 -39.75
CA PRO A 440 -4.95 -14.63 -40.18
C PRO A 440 -5.35 -16.10 -40.23
N ILE A 441 -6.48 -16.43 -39.61
CA ILE A 441 -7.06 -17.78 -39.63
C ILE A 441 -8.09 -17.94 -40.75
N ALA A 442 -8.58 -16.84 -41.33
CA ALA A 442 -9.44 -16.87 -42.51
C ALA A 442 -8.59 -16.97 -43.78
N LYS A 443 -8.91 -17.93 -44.65
CA LYS A 443 -8.24 -18.24 -45.92
C LYS A 443 -9.27 -18.44 -47.03
N LEU A 444 -8.84 -18.30 -48.27
CA LEU A 444 -9.62 -18.65 -49.45
C LEU A 444 -9.50 -20.14 -49.78
N ASP A 445 -10.52 -20.70 -50.43
CA ASP A 445 -10.54 -22.08 -50.93
C ASP A 445 -9.46 -22.39 -51.99
N THR A 446 -8.77 -21.36 -52.49
CA THR A 446 -7.60 -21.48 -53.37
C THR A 446 -6.27 -21.51 -52.62
N GLU A 447 -6.27 -21.19 -51.32
CA GLU A 447 -5.07 -21.12 -50.48
C GLU A 447 -4.88 -22.37 -49.59
N VAL A 448 -5.90 -23.23 -49.56
CA VAL A 448 -5.95 -24.44 -48.72
C VAL A 448 -6.30 -25.64 -49.58
N SER A 449 -5.72 -26.79 -49.26
CA SER A 449 -6.02 -28.08 -49.89
C SER A 449 -6.42 -29.11 -48.84
N LEU A 450 -7.40 -29.95 -49.16
CA LEU A 450 -7.80 -31.08 -48.30
C LEU A 450 -6.66 -32.10 -48.16
N ASP A 451 -5.79 -32.27 -49.15
CA ASP A 451 -4.73 -33.30 -49.07
C ASP A 451 -3.54 -32.88 -48.21
N THR A 452 -3.33 -31.58 -48.03
CA THR A 452 -2.12 -31.02 -47.39
C THR A 452 -2.43 -30.10 -46.22
N ALA A 453 -3.66 -30.11 -45.70
CA ALA A 453 -4.02 -29.32 -44.54
C ALA A 453 -3.23 -29.79 -43.32
N ASP A 454 -2.69 -28.83 -42.56
CA ASP A 454 -1.92 -29.03 -41.34
C ASP A 454 -2.74 -28.69 -40.08
N LYS A 455 -4.02 -28.39 -40.25
CA LYS A 455 -5.00 -28.04 -39.23
C LYS A 455 -6.40 -28.53 -39.59
N ASN A 456 -7.28 -28.51 -38.60
CA ASN A 456 -8.70 -28.65 -38.82
C ASN A 456 -9.21 -27.50 -39.71
N LEU A 457 -10.23 -27.75 -40.53
CA LEU A 457 -10.78 -26.74 -41.44
C LEU A 457 -12.23 -26.43 -41.11
N ILE A 458 -12.62 -25.15 -41.16
CA ILE A 458 -14.03 -24.75 -41.16
C ILE A 458 -14.35 -24.23 -42.55
N LEU A 459 -15.11 -24.99 -43.33
CA LEU A 459 -15.49 -24.60 -44.70
C LEU A 459 -16.79 -23.81 -44.65
N VAL A 460 -16.72 -22.51 -44.97
CA VAL A 460 -17.88 -21.64 -45.03
C VAL A 460 -18.33 -21.50 -46.48
N GLY A 461 -19.58 -21.86 -46.74
CA GLY A 461 -20.21 -21.78 -48.06
C GLY A 461 -20.39 -23.14 -48.75
N GLY A 462 -21.49 -23.24 -49.50
CA GLY A 462 -21.88 -24.45 -50.23
C GLY A 462 -21.00 -24.80 -51.44
N PRO A 463 -21.23 -25.96 -52.08
CA PRO A 463 -20.39 -26.52 -53.15
C PRO A 463 -20.36 -25.67 -54.44
N VAL A 464 -21.27 -24.70 -54.59
CA VAL A 464 -21.27 -23.77 -55.72
C VAL A 464 -20.13 -22.75 -55.62
N VAL A 465 -19.80 -22.32 -54.40
CA VAL A 465 -18.88 -21.20 -54.15
C VAL A 465 -17.59 -21.61 -53.44
N ASN A 466 -17.61 -22.72 -52.69
CA ASN A 466 -16.46 -23.27 -51.98
C ASN A 466 -16.04 -24.61 -52.61
N LYS A 467 -14.86 -24.62 -53.24
CA LYS A 467 -14.32 -25.80 -53.95
C LYS A 467 -14.02 -26.97 -53.02
N LEU A 468 -13.66 -26.72 -51.76
CA LEU A 468 -13.38 -27.78 -50.79
C LEU A 468 -14.70 -28.42 -50.32
N THR A 469 -15.74 -27.61 -50.09
CA THR A 469 -17.10 -28.14 -49.82
C THR A 469 -17.58 -28.97 -51.00
N LYS A 470 -17.32 -28.53 -52.24
CA LYS A 470 -17.64 -29.29 -53.45
C LYS A 470 -16.94 -30.64 -53.50
N ALA A 471 -15.65 -30.70 -53.18
CA ALA A 471 -14.91 -31.97 -53.17
C ALA A 471 -15.52 -32.97 -52.18
N LEU A 472 -15.92 -32.52 -50.99
CA LEU A 472 -16.57 -33.39 -49.99
C LEU A 472 -17.96 -33.86 -50.44
N VAL A 473 -18.70 -33.05 -51.20
CA VAL A 473 -20.00 -33.44 -51.78
C VAL A 473 -19.80 -34.44 -52.93
N ASP A 474 -18.85 -34.20 -53.83
CA ASP A 474 -18.55 -35.09 -54.97
C ASP A 474 -18.04 -36.46 -54.49
N GLU A 475 -17.35 -36.52 -53.35
CA GLU A 475 -16.92 -37.75 -52.66
C GLU A 475 -18.06 -38.43 -51.87
N GLY A 476 -19.24 -37.81 -51.78
CA GLY A 476 -20.38 -38.33 -51.02
C GLY A 476 -20.21 -38.28 -49.51
N LYS A 477 -19.25 -37.51 -48.99
CA LYS A 477 -18.98 -37.36 -47.54
C LYS A 477 -19.94 -36.38 -46.86
N VAL A 478 -20.51 -35.44 -47.62
CA VAL A 478 -21.52 -34.49 -47.15
C VAL A 478 -22.60 -34.35 -48.23
N SER A 479 -23.86 -34.17 -47.84
CA SER A 479 -24.99 -34.00 -48.77
C SER A 479 -25.54 -32.57 -48.66
N ILE A 480 -25.04 -31.67 -49.51
CA ILE A 480 -25.49 -30.28 -49.60
C ILE A 480 -25.77 -29.93 -51.06
N ASP A 481 -26.95 -29.40 -51.34
CA ASP A 481 -27.37 -28.87 -52.63
C ASP A 481 -28.11 -27.53 -52.47
N ASN A 482 -28.59 -26.95 -53.57
CA ASN A 482 -29.27 -25.64 -53.57
C ASN A 482 -30.62 -25.60 -52.85
N THR A 483 -31.09 -26.73 -52.31
CA THR A 483 -32.34 -26.86 -51.55
C THR A 483 -32.10 -27.28 -50.10
N SER A 484 -30.85 -27.55 -49.71
CA SER A 484 -30.49 -27.94 -48.36
C SER A 484 -30.83 -26.87 -47.33
N PRO A 485 -31.27 -27.27 -46.11
CA PRO A 485 -31.41 -26.35 -45.00
C PRO A 485 -30.03 -25.80 -44.56
N ALA A 486 -30.03 -24.96 -43.53
CA ALA A 486 -28.80 -24.60 -42.85
C ALA A 486 -28.17 -25.85 -42.24
N THR A 487 -26.92 -26.15 -42.57
CA THR A 487 -26.23 -27.40 -42.21
C THR A 487 -24.87 -27.13 -41.58
N ILE A 488 -24.59 -27.84 -40.49
CA ILE A 488 -23.28 -27.93 -39.84
C ILE A 488 -22.87 -29.41 -39.85
N ALA A 489 -21.83 -29.77 -40.61
CA ALA A 489 -21.41 -31.17 -40.76
C ALA A 489 -19.93 -31.36 -40.43
N VAL A 490 -19.61 -32.24 -39.48
CA VAL A 490 -18.23 -32.68 -39.20
C VAL A 490 -17.91 -33.90 -40.07
N VAL A 491 -16.78 -33.81 -40.77
CA VAL A 491 -16.20 -34.89 -41.55
C VAL A 491 -14.82 -35.21 -40.98
N GLU A 492 -14.73 -36.33 -40.26
CA GLU A 492 -13.51 -36.72 -39.55
C GLU A 492 -12.39 -37.09 -40.53
N GLY A 493 -11.18 -36.61 -40.25
CA GLY A 493 -9.96 -36.95 -40.99
C GLY A 493 -9.93 -36.57 -42.48
N ALA A 494 -10.87 -35.74 -42.93
CA ALA A 494 -11.05 -35.42 -44.35
C ALA A 494 -10.04 -34.42 -44.93
N ALA A 495 -9.21 -33.79 -44.09
CA ALA A 495 -8.20 -32.83 -44.50
C ALA A 495 -6.81 -33.23 -44.01
N GLY A 496 -6.08 -34.07 -44.77
CA GLY A 496 -4.71 -34.48 -44.43
C GLY A 496 -4.61 -35.27 -43.11
N GLY A 497 -5.70 -35.88 -42.67
CA GLY A 497 -5.82 -36.52 -41.35
C GLY A 497 -6.44 -35.63 -40.26
N HIS A 498 -6.77 -34.38 -40.58
CA HIS A 498 -7.52 -33.44 -39.72
C HIS A 498 -9.01 -33.40 -40.05
N ASP A 499 -9.80 -32.91 -39.11
CA ASP A 499 -11.25 -32.85 -39.23
C ASP A 499 -11.71 -31.62 -40.00
N VAL A 500 -12.82 -31.75 -40.72
CA VAL A 500 -13.43 -30.65 -41.47
C VAL A 500 -14.83 -30.39 -40.96
N LEU A 501 -15.13 -29.14 -40.61
CA LEU A 501 -16.44 -28.66 -40.25
C LEU A 501 -17.03 -27.85 -41.42
N VAL A 502 -18.03 -28.38 -42.09
CA VAL A 502 -18.75 -27.68 -43.16
C VAL A 502 -19.88 -26.86 -42.56
N VAL A 503 -19.91 -25.56 -42.88
CA VAL A 503 -20.93 -24.59 -42.45
C VAL A 503 -21.54 -23.98 -43.72
N ALA A 504 -22.67 -24.53 -44.15
CA ALA A 504 -23.27 -24.20 -45.44
C ALA A 504 -24.77 -24.48 -45.47
N GLY A 505 -25.48 -23.87 -46.41
CA GLY A 505 -26.86 -24.21 -46.74
C GLY A 505 -27.14 -24.04 -48.23
N GLY A 506 -28.37 -24.33 -48.65
CA GLY A 506 -28.75 -24.29 -50.07
C GLY A 506 -28.71 -22.90 -50.70
N ASP A 507 -28.67 -21.85 -49.88
CA ASP A 507 -28.38 -20.49 -50.29
C ASP A 507 -27.52 -19.76 -49.23
N ARG A 508 -27.24 -18.49 -49.51
CA ARG A 508 -26.47 -17.59 -48.63
C ARG A 508 -27.15 -17.33 -47.29
N ASP A 509 -28.48 -17.25 -47.25
CA ASP A 509 -29.22 -16.97 -46.02
C ASP A 509 -29.16 -18.21 -45.12
N LYS A 510 -29.27 -19.40 -45.69
CA LYS A 510 -29.07 -20.68 -44.98
C LYS A 510 -27.62 -20.91 -44.54
N THR A 511 -26.65 -20.47 -45.32
CA THR A 511 -25.23 -20.48 -44.90
C THR A 511 -24.99 -19.53 -43.72
N ARG A 512 -25.62 -18.35 -43.73
CA ARG A 512 -25.57 -17.41 -42.62
C ARG A 512 -26.23 -17.98 -41.36
N GLU A 513 -27.42 -18.56 -41.48
CA GLU A 513 -28.11 -19.24 -40.37
C GLU A 513 -27.24 -20.34 -39.75
N ALA A 514 -26.56 -21.15 -40.56
CA ALA A 514 -25.64 -22.19 -40.09
C ALA A 514 -24.43 -21.59 -39.32
N ALA A 515 -23.86 -20.50 -39.80
CA ALA A 515 -22.74 -19.82 -39.14
C ALA A 515 -23.14 -19.19 -37.81
N GLU A 516 -24.31 -18.55 -37.74
CA GLU A 516 -24.83 -17.98 -36.50
C GLU A 516 -25.12 -19.06 -35.45
N GLU A 517 -25.61 -20.22 -35.89
CA GLU A 517 -25.85 -21.34 -34.98
C GLU A 517 -24.54 -21.96 -34.47
N LEU A 518 -23.52 -22.09 -35.33
CA LEU A 518 -22.19 -22.52 -34.89
C LEU A 518 -21.62 -21.58 -33.83
N ILE A 519 -21.73 -20.26 -34.02
CA ILE A 519 -21.23 -19.26 -33.05
C ILE A 519 -21.90 -19.41 -31.68
N LYS A 520 -23.18 -19.81 -31.63
CA LYS A 520 -23.88 -20.10 -30.36
C LYS A 520 -23.44 -21.42 -29.73
N MET A 521 -23.00 -22.38 -30.53
CA MET A 521 -22.56 -23.70 -30.06
C MET A 521 -21.17 -23.68 -29.43
N ILE A 522 -20.33 -22.68 -29.75
CA ILE A 522 -18.92 -22.59 -29.32
C ILE A 522 -18.63 -21.49 -28.31
#